data_AF-A0A1Y3L1I5-F1
#
_entry.id   AF-A0A1Y3L1I5-F1
#
_cell.length_a   1.000
_cell.length_b   1.000
_cell.length_c   1.000
_cell.angle_alpha   90.00
_cell.angle_beta   90.00
_cell.angle_gamma   90.00
#
_symmetry.space_group_name_H-M   'P 1'
#
loop_
_entity.id
_entity.type
_entity.pdbx_description
1 polymer ?
#
loop_
_entity_poly.entity_id
_entity_poly.type
_entity_poly.pdbx_seq_one_letter_code
_entity_poly.pdbx_strand_id
1 'polypeptide(L)' 'MLISDVGLPGGINGRQLADRLHLSSPGLKVLFVTGYDEHAVLAEGSLDDGMSVLTKPFTLPALATRVSQMLEK' A
#
# COMPACT_ATOMS: atom_id res chain seq x y z
N MET A 1 -1.18 -11.08 -0.50
CA MET A 1 -1.24 -9.64 -0.78
C MET A 1 -1.87 -8.95 0.41
N LEU A 2 -1.37 -7.76 0.78
CA LEU A 2 -1.92 -6.90 1.83
C LEU A 2 -2.50 -5.64 1.17
N ILE A 3 -3.68 -5.21 1.61
CA ILE A 3 -4.20 -3.86 1.32
C ILE A 3 -4.29 -3.14 2.66
N SER A 4 -3.66 -1.98 2.81
CA SER A 4 -3.59 -1.28 4.09
C SER A 4 -3.75 0.23 3.96
N ASP A 5 -4.47 0.85 4.89
CA ASP A 5 -4.62 2.30 4.95
C ASP A 5 -3.41 2.95 5.64
N VAL A 6 -2.83 3.99 5.04
CA VAL A 6 -1.67 4.71 5.60
C VAL A 6 -2.11 5.92 6.42
N GLY A 7 -3.31 6.45 6.18
CA GLY A 7 -3.73 7.78 6.64
C GLY A 7 -4.73 7.79 7.80
N LEU A 8 -4.75 6.79 8.68
CA LEU A 8 -5.71 6.78 9.80
C LEU A 8 -5.21 7.63 10.99
N PRO A 9 -5.95 8.65 11.44
CA PRO A 9 -5.65 9.31 12.71
C PRO A 9 -5.78 8.29 13.86
N GLY A 10 -4.77 8.21 14.74
CA GLY A 10 -4.77 7.29 15.88
C GLY A 10 -3.63 6.26 15.94
N GLY A 11 -2.63 6.34 15.05
CA GLY A 11 -1.30 5.78 15.33
C GLY A 11 -1.01 4.36 14.86
N ILE A 12 -1.94 3.69 14.15
CA ILE A 12 -1.60 2.47 13.39
C ILE A 12 -1.25 2.89 11.97
N ASN A 13 0.05 3.01 11.69
CA ASN A 13 0.56 3.28 10.37
C ASN A 13 0.58 1.96 9.56
N GLY A 14 -0.27 1.84 8.55
CA GLY A 14 -0.31 0.68 7.64
C GLY A 14 1.04 0.35 7.01
N ARG A 15 1.93 1.35 6.89
CA ARG A 15 3.33 1.17 6.47
C ARG A 15 4.11 0.29 7.44
N GLN A 16 4.06 0.57 8.74
CA GLN A 16 4.79 -0.23 9.74
C GLN A 16 4.31 -1.69 9.77
N LEU A 17 3.02 -1.93 9.53
CA LEU A 17 2.50 -3.28 9.40
C LEU A 17 3.06 -3.98 8.15
N ALA A 18 3.07 -3.28 7.02
CA ALA A 18 3.63 -3.80 5.78
C ALA A 18 5.13 -4.12 5.93
N ASP A 19 5.91 -3.23 6.53
CA ASP A 19 7.35 -3.43 6.75
C ASP A 19 7.61 -4.67 7.62
N ARG A 20 6.85 -4.84 8.73
CA ARG A 20 6.96 -6.03 9.59
C ARG A 20 6.59 -7.32 8.86
N LEU A 21 5.54 -7.29 8.06
CA LEU A 21 5.11 -8.47 7.31
C LEU A 21 6.09 -8.80 6.18
N HIS A 22 6.70 -7.79 5.56
CA HIS A 22 7.71 -7.98 4.53
C HIS A 22 8.96 -8.72 5.07
N LEU A 23 9.38 -8.44 6.30
CA LEU A 23 10.46 -9.19 6.96
C LEU A 23 10.16 -10.70 7.06
N SER A 24 8.90 -11.06 7.28
CA SER A 24 8.46 -12.46 7.38
C SER A 24 8.06 -13.08 6.04
N SER A 25 7.78 -12.25 5.03
CA SER A 25 7.29 -12.66 3.73
C SER A 25 7.76 -11.67 2.64
N PRO A 26 9.00 -11.85 2.14
CA PRO A 26 9.60 -10.92 1.16
C PRO A 26 8.84 -10.84 -0.17
N GLY A 27 8.06 -11.86 -0.52
CA GLY A 27 7.20 -11.86 -1.70
C GLY A 27 5.82 -11.22 -1.50
N LEU A 28 5.54 -10.66 -0.31
CA LEU A 28 4.24 -10.09 -0.01
C LEU A 28 4.03 -8.79 -0.79
N LYS A 29 3.12 -8.86 -1.76
CA LYS A 29 2.61 -7.68 -2.47
C LYS A 29 1.79 -6.80 -1.52
N VAL A 30 2.06 -5.50 -1.48
CA VAL A 30 1.40 -4.53 -0.59
C VAL A 30 0.81 -3.37 -1.39
N LEU A 31 -0.50 -3.17 -1.27
CA LEU A 31 -1.20 -2.01 -1.81
C LEU A 31 -1.59 -1.07 -0.67
N PHE A 32 -0.94 0.07 -0.60
CA PHE A 32 -1.30 1.14 0.31
C PHE A 32 -2.47 1.94 -0.23
N VAL A 33 -3.40 2.27 0.65
CA VAL A 33 -4.52 3.16 0.37
C VAL A 33 -4.36 4.41 1.21
N THR A 34 -4.42 5.60 0.62
CA THR A 34 -4.22 6.85 1.38
C THR A 34 -5.21 7.93 0.95
N GLY A 35 -5.71 8.72 1.90
CA GLY A 35 -6.44 9.96 1.63
C GLY A 35 -5.54 11.19 1.55
N TYR A 36 -4.25 11.03 1.85
CA TYR A 36 -3.23 12.05 1.68
C TYR A 36 -2.51 11.83 0.35
N ASP A 37 -1.70 12.81 -0.03
CA ASP A 37 -0.84 12.74 -1.21
C ASP A 37 0.05 11.47 -1.19
N GLU A 38 0.31 10.88 -2.36
CA GLU A 38 1.19 9.71 -2.50
C GLU A 38 2.60 9.95 -1.92
N HIS A 39 3.04 11.20 -1.95
CA HIS A 39 4.31 11.63 -1.36
C HIS A 39 4.34 11.43 0.16
N ALA A 40 3.21 11.40 0.85
CA ALA A 40 3.17 11.09 2.28
C ALA A 40 3.53 9.62 2.57
N VAL A 41 3.21 8.71 1.65
CA VAL A 41 3.59 7.28 1.75
C VAL A 41 5.06 7.07 1.36
N LEU A 42 5.56 7.88 0.43
CA LEU A 42 6.94 7.87 -0.05
C LEU A 42 7.92 8.63 0.84
N ALA A 43 7.43 9.53 1.70
CA ALA A 43 8.29 10.36 2.57
C ALA A 43 9.08 9.53 3.60
N GLU A 44 8.60 8.34 3.95
CA GLU A 44 9.31 7.39 4.84
C GLU A 44 10.32 6.49 4.08
N GLY A 45 10.38 6.57 2.74
CA GLY A 45 11.30 5.81 1.88
C GLY A 45 10.70 5.45 0.52
N SER A 46 11.51 4.93 -0.41
CA SER A 46 11.04 4.38 -1.68
C SER A 46 10.09 3.19 -1.47
N LEU A 47 9.17 2.96 -2.41
CA LEU A 47 8.41 1.72 -2.45
C LEU A 47 9.33 0.59 -2.90
N ASP A 48 9.37 -0.49 -2.13
CA ASP A 48 10.06 -1.70 -2.51
C ASP A 48 9.31 -2.45 -3.62
N ASP A 49 10.00 -3.38 -4.27
CA ASP A 49 9.39 -4.26 -5.27
C ASP A 49 8.20 -5.02 -4.68
N GLY A 50 7.07 -4.99 -5.40
CA GLY A 50 5.80 -5.55 -4.94
C GLY A 50 4.96 -4.60 -4.09
N MET A 51 5.42 -3.38 -3.79
CA MET A 51 4.65 -2.34 -3.11
C MET A 51 4.05 -1.34 -4.09
N SER A 52 2.92 -0.73 -3.72
CA SER A 52 2.15 0.18 -4.56
C SER A 52 1.20 1.04 -3.75
N VAL A 53 0.78 2.18 -4.30
CA VAL A 53 -0.14 3.12 -3.64
C VAL A 53 -1.38 3.36 -4.51
N LEU A 54 -2.53 3.56 -3.85
CA LEU A 54 -3.79 4.02 -4.42
C LEU A 54 -4.34 5.18 -3.58
N THR A 55 -4.53 6.33 -4.21
CA THR A 55 -5.06 7.53 -3.56
C THR A 55 -6.59 7.53 -3.55
N LYS A 56 -7.18 7.99 -2.44
CA LYS A 56 -8.62 8.25 -2.32
C LYS A 56 -8.94 9.65 -2.88
N PRO A 57 -10.13 9.86 -3.47
CA PRO A 57 -11.14 8.84 -3.74
C PRO A 57 -10.78 7.97 -4.95
N PHE A 58 -11.12 6.68 -4.90
CA PHE A 58 -10.98 5.76 -6.02
C PHE A 58 -12.29 5.01 -6.26
N THR A 59 -12.47 4.50 -7.47
CA THR A 59 -13.61 3.66 -7.83
C THR A 59 -13.28 2.18 -7.57
N LEU A 60 -14.30 1.34 -7.38
CA LEU A 60 -14.11 -0.11 -7.26
C LEU A 60 -13.38 -0.72 -8.48
N PRO A 61 -13.70 -0.34 -9.73
CA PRO A 61 -12.92 -0.78 -10.89
C PRO A 61 -11.44 -0.40 -10.81
N ALA A 62 -11.11 0.81 -10.36
CA ALA A 62 -9.71 1.24 -10.23
C ALA A 62 -8.95 0.39 -9.19
N LEU A 63 -9.59 0.08 -8.06
CA LEU A 63 -9.03 -0.85 -7.07
C LEU A 63 -8.81 -2.25 -7.68
N ALA A 64 -9.81 -2.80 -8.36
CA ALA A 64 -9.75 -4.12 -8.96
C ALA A 64 -8.63 -4.21 -10.00
N THR A 65 -8.54 -3.24 -10.92
CA THR A 65 -7.46 -3.15 -11.91
C THR A 65 -6.10 -3.11 -11.23
N ARG A 66 -5.94 -2.32 -10.17
CA ARG A 66 -4.66 -2.20 -9.47
C ARG A 66 -4.23 -3.51 -8.81
N VAL A 67 -5.18 -4.20 -8.18
CA VAL A 67 -4.96 -5.51 -7.57
C VAL A 67 -4.56 -6.55 -8.62
N SER A 68 -5.29 -6.65 -9.74
CA SER A 68 -4.96 -7.59 -10.81
C SER A 68 -3.56 -7.35 -11.37
N GLN A 69 -3.21 -6.09 -11.69
CA GLN A 69 -1.89 -5.72 -12.18
C GLN A 69 -0.76 -6.12 -11.22
N MET A 70 -1.02 -6.01 -9.90
CA MET A 70 -0.05 -6.44 -8.91
C MET A 70 0.06 -7.94 -8.85
N LEU A 71 -1.05 -8.68 -8.87
CA LEU A 71 -1.06 -10.14 -8.75
C LEU A 71 -0.51 -10.87 -9.98
N GLU A 72 -0.68 -10.31 -11.18
CA GLU A 72 -0.24 -10.89 -12.45
C GLU A 72 1.26 -10.70 -12.75
N LYS A 73 1.94 -9.79 -12.05
CA LYS A 73 3.40 -9.63 -12.07
C LYS A 73 4.11 -10.64 -11.17
#